data_AF-A0A5S4FE47-F1
#
_entry.id   AF-A0A5S4FE47-F1
#
_cell.length_a   1.000
_cell.length_b   1.000
_cell.length_c   1.000
_cell.angle_alpha   90.00
_cell.angle_beta   90.00
_cell.angle_gamma   90.00
#
_symmetry.space_group_name_H-M   'P 1'
#
loop_
_entity.id
_entity.type
_entity.pdbx_description
1 polymer ?
#
loop_
_entity_poly.entity_id
_entity_poly.type
_entity_poly.pdbx_seq_one_letter_code
_entity_poly.pdbx_strand_id
1 'polypeptide(L)'
;MASLDVGSLPICGADNRLKGMLTDRDIVVKVLAKGKDPATCLAGDLAQGEAVTIGADDDAREILQTMAQHKVRRLPVIDGHALVGIVALAEVTKALPDTTVGDLIDTLTSD
;
A
#
# COMPACT_ATOMS: atom_id res chain seq x y z
N MET A 1 5.01 1.17 12.74
CA MET A 1 3.95 2.07 12.22
C MET A 1 4.01 3.40 12.94
N ALA A 2 3.66 3.47 14.23
CA ALA A 2 3.72 4.72 15.01
C ALA A 2 5.11 5.40 15.02
N SER A 3 6.20 4.67 15.27
CA SER A 3 7.56 5.25 15.29
C SER A 3 8.05 5.78 13.94
N LEU A 4 7.45 5.34 12.84
CA LEU A 4 7.80 5.74 11.48
C LEU A 4 6.76 6.69 10.87
N ASP A 5 5.69 7.02 11.60
CA ASP A 5 4.55 7.80 11.13
C ASP A 5 3.95 7.30 9.80
N VAL A 6 3.73 5.97 9.71
CA VAL A 6 3.17 5.32 8.50
C VAL A 6 1.96 4.47 8.83
N GLY A 7 0.93 4.55 7.98
CA GLY A 7 -0.32 3.79 8.07
C GLY A 7 -0.35 2.48 7.26
N SER A 8 0.76 2.12 6.63
CA SER A 8 0.92 0.82 5.97
C SER A 8 2.37 0.35 5.92
N LEU A 9 2.59 -0.96 5.92
CA LEU A 9 3.91 -1.58 5.82
C LEU A 9 3.89 -2.79 4.86
N PRO A 10 4.91 -2.95 4.01
CA PRO A 10 5.12 -4.20 3.28
C PRO A 10 5.58 -5.30 4.23
N ILE A 11 5.07 -6.52 4.02
CA ILE A 11 5.50 -7.73 4.70
C ILE A 11 6.43 -8.48 3.75
N CYS A 12 7.67 -8.68 4.17
CA CYS A 12 8.67 -9.43 3.41
C CYS A 12 8.98 -10.77 4.08
N GLY A 13 9.24 -11.79 3.27
CA GLY A 13 9.77 -13.06 3.74
C GLY A 13 11.27 -12.98 4.02
N ALA A 14 11.82 -14.06 4.56
CA ALA A 14 13.28 -14.21 4.75
C ALA A 14 14.07 -14.18 3.42
N ASP A 15 13.38 -14.33 2.29
CA ASP A 15 13.90 -14.23 0.93
C ASP A 15 13.91 -12.78 0.38
N ASN A 16 13.58 -11.79 1.21
CA ASN A 16 13.39 -10.38 0.83
C ASN A 16 12.31 -10.16 -0.25
N ARG A 17 11.43 -11.15 -0.47
CA ARG A 17 10.32 -11.03 -1.40
C ARG A 17 9.09 -10.53 -0.67
N LEU A 18 8.36 -9.64 -1.33
CA LEU A 18 7.07 -9.15 -0.86
C LEU A 18 6.09 -10.33 -0.74
N LYS A 19 5.45 -10.43 0.43
CA LYS A 19 4.42 -11.44 0.73
C LYS A 19 3.04 -10.83 0.95
N GLY A 20 2.98 -9.53 1.18
CA GLY A 20 1.72 -8.81 1.37
C GLY A 20 1.91 -7.41 1.91
N MET A 21 0.80 -6.75 2.19
CA MET A 21 0.74 -5.43 2.81
C MET A 21 -0.08 -5.51 4.11
N LEU A 22 0.34 -4.73 5.10
CA LEU A 22 -0.40 -4.50 6.34
C LEU A 22 -0.78 -3.02 6.42
N THR A 23 -2.03 -2.72 6.77
CA THR A 23 -2.53 -1.36 6.96
C THR A 23 -3.16 -1.16 8.34
N ASP A 24 -3.34 0.08 8.77
CA ASP A 24 -4.07 0.40 10.00
C ASP A 24 -5.48 -0.22 10.00
N ARG A 25 -6.14 -0.23 8.83
CA ARG A 25 -7.46 -0.84 8.64
C ARG A 25 -7.43 -2.34 8.91
N ASP A 26 -6.37 -3.04 8.51
CA ASP A 26 -6.24 -4.47 8.80
C ASP A 26 -6.17 -4.73 10.30
N ILE A 27 -5.37 -3.94 11.03
CA ILE A 27 -5.26 -4.04 12.49
C ILE A 27 -6.63 -3.76 13.13
N VAL A 28 -7.29 -2.67 12.74
CA VAL A 28 -8.59 -2.29 13.31
C VAL A 28 -9.67 -3.32 13.00
N VAL A 29 -9.86 -3.70 11.73
CA VAL A 29 -10.99 -4.52 11.29
C VAL A 29 -10.75 -6.02 11.55
N LYS A 30 -9.52 -6.52 11.39
CA LYS A 30 -9.22 -7.96 11.48
C LYS A 30 -8.78 -8.39 12.88
N VAL A 31 -8.28 -7.47 13.71
CA VAL A 31 -7.80 -7.76 15.07
C VAL A 31 -8.72 -7.13 16.11
N LEU A 32 -8.72 -5.79 16.20
CA LEU A 32 -9.37 -5.07 17.30
C LEU A 32 -10.90 -5.26 17.29
N ALA A 33 -11.54 -5.07 16.13
CA ALA A 33 -12.99 -5.23 15.98
C ALA A 33 -13.47 -6.66 16.23
N LYS A 34 -12.57 -7.65 16.16
CA LYS A 34 -12.85 -9.05 16.46
C LYS A 34 -12.50 -9.46 17.89
N GLY A 35 -12.07 -8.51 18.73
CA GLY A 35 -11.67 -8.77 20.12
C GLY A 35 -10.42 -9.64 20.26
N LYS A 36 -9.58 -9.72 19.22
CA LYS A 36 -8.32 -10.46 19.27
C LYS A 36 -7.24 -9.64 19.97
N ASP A 37 -6.29 -10.30 20.61
CA ASP A 37 -5.11 -9.66 21.18
C ASP A 37 -4.06 -9.39 20.08
N PRO A 38 -3.73 -8.12 19.78
CA PRO A 38 -2.70 -7.78 18.79
C PRO A 38 -1.32 -8.34 19.12
N ALA A 39 -0.99 -8.56 20.40
CA ALA A 39 0.31 -9.08 20.81
C ALA A 39 0.54 -10.54 20.37
N THR A 40 -0.54 -11.27 20.06
CA THR A 40 -0.48 -12.68 19.65
C THR A 40 -0.77 -12.88 18.16
N CYS A 41 -1.15 -11.83 17.44
CA CYS A 41 -1.47 -11.92 16.01
C CYS A 41 -0.21 -11.73 15.16
N LEU A 42 0.03 -12.64 14.22
CA LEU A 42 1.12 -12.49 13.26
C LEU A 42 0.68 -11.60 12.09
N ALA A 43 1.57 -10.69 11.66
CA ALA A 43 1.30 -9.82 10.52
C ALA A 43 0.97 -10.61 9.25
N GLY A 44 1.61 -11.76 9.05
CA GLY A 44 1.36 -12.66 7.92
C GLY A 44 -0.07 -13.22 7.87
N ASP A 45 -0.75 -13.35 9.01
CA ASP A 45 -2.15 -13.82 9.05
C ASP A 45 -3.15 -12.71 8.69
N LEU A 46 -2.70 -11.45 8.77
CA LEU A 46 -3.52 -10.26 8.50
C LEU A 46 -3.42 -9.83 7.04
N ALA A 47 -2.25 -10.03 6.43
CA ALA A 47 -2.06 -9.85 4.99
C ALA A 47 -2.91 -10.88 4.25
N GLN A 48 -3.91 -10.43 3.50
CA GLN A 48 -4.70 -11.30 2.63
C GLN A 48 -4.71 -10.73 1.21
N GLY A 49 -4.47 -11.61 0.25
CA GLY A 49 -4.36 -11.27 -1.18
C GLY A 49 -2.94 -10.94 -1.61
N GLU A 50 -2.73 -10.94 -2.93
CA GLU A 50 -1.49 -10.42 -3.52
C GLU A 50 -1.47 -8.90 -3.35
N ALA A 51 -0.33 -8.37 -2.90
CA ALA A 51 -0.15 -6.93 -2.86
C ALA A 51 -0.16 -6.38 -4.29
N VAL A 52 -0.91 -5.32 -4.52
CA VAL A 52 -0.86 -4.58 -5.78
C VAL A 52 0.46 -3.81 -5.80
N THR A 53 1.29 -4.08 -6.80
CA THR A 53 2.65 -3.53 -6.93
C THR A 53 2.80 -2.70 -8.19
N ILE A 54 3.88 -1.94 -8.25
CA ILE A 54 4.34 -1.26 -9.47
C ILE A 54 5.80 -1.63 -9.75
N GLY A 55 6.21 -1.62 -11.02
CA GLY A 55 7.60 -1.79 -11.43
C GLY A 55 8.46 -0.55 -11.16
N ALA A 56 9.76 -0.74 -11.00
CA ALA A 56 10.72 0.36 -10.81
C ALA A 56 10.87 1.27 -12.04
N ASP A 57 10.56 0.75 -13.23
CA ASP A 57 10.63 1.48 -14.51
C ASP A 57 9.27 2.05 -14.97
N ASP A 58 8.19 1.82 -14.20
CA ASP A 58 6.87 2.31 -14.55
C ASP A 58 6.75 3.82 -14.28
N ASP A 59 5.99 4.50 -15.14
CA ASP A 59 5.83 5.95 -15.06
C ASP A 59 4.73 6.40 -14.08
N ALA A 60 4.69 7.71 -13.82
CA ALA A 60 3.71 8.29 -12.91
C ALA A 60 2.25 8.04 -13.33
N ARG A 61 1.96 7.91 -14.64
CA ARG A 61 0.61 7.64 -15.11
C ARG A 61 0.19 6.22 -14.76
N GLU A 62 1.08 5.25 -14.97
CA GLU A 62 0.82 3.85 -14.61
C GLU A 62 0.62 3.69 -13.10
N ILE A 63 1.41 4.40 -12.29
CA ILE A 63 1.24 4.47 -10.84
C ILE A 63 -0.18 4.95 -10.47
N LEU A 64 -0.61 6.09 -11.02
CA LEU A 64 -1.93 6.65 -10.73
C LEU A 64 -3.06 5.72 -11.20
N GLN A 65 -2.94 5.17 -12.41
CA GLN A 65 -3.93 4.26 -12.97
C GLN A 65 -4.08 3.01 -12.11
N THR A 66 -2.96 2.41 -11.71
CA THR A 66 -2.94 1.24 -10.81
C THR A 66 -3.57 1.58 -9.45
N MET A 67 -3.24 2.75 -8.88
CA MET A 67 -3.85 3.23 -7.63
C MET A 67 -5.37 3.38 -7.76
N ALA A 68 -5.85 3.99 -8.84
CA ALA A 68 -7.29 4.20 -9.08
C ALA A 68 -8.02 2.86 -9.26
N GLN A 69 -7.49 1.99 -10.12
CA GLN A 69 -8.09 0.70 -10.46
C GLN A 69 -8.23 -0.20 -9.23
N HIS A 70 -7.20 -0.24 -8.39
CA HIS A 70 -7.19 -1.10 -7.21
C HIS A 70 -7.65 -0.39 -5.93
N LYS A 71 -8.05 0.88 -6.02
CA LYS A 71 -8.46 1.72 -4.90
C LYS A 71 -7.42 1.75 -3.75
N VAL A 72 -6.14 1.79 -4.11
CA VAL A 72 -5.03 1.83 -3.15
C VAL A 72 -4.29 3.16 -3.22
N ARG A 73 -3.79 3.62 -2.08
CA ARG A 73 -3.07 4.92 -1.96
C ARG A 73 -1.56 4.76 -1.91
N ARG A 74 -1.06 3.53 -1.86
CA ARG A 74 0.36 3.19 -1.79
C ARG A 74 0.62 1.92 -2.58
N LEU A 75 1.72 1.89 -3.32
CA LEU A 75 2.15 0.75 -4.11
C LEU A 75 3.59 0.39 -3.73
N PRO A 76 3.87 -0.86 -3.33
CA PRO A 76 5.23 -1.37 -3.25
C PRO A 76 5.88 -1.36 -4.64
N VAL A 77 7.13 -0.91 -4.71
CA VAL A 77 7.90 -0.83 -5.95
C VAL A 77 8.80 -2.07 -6.05
N ILE A 78 8.67 -2.80 -7.16
CA ILE A 78 9.40 -4.04 -7.42
C ILE A 78 10.39 -3.85 -8.55
N ASP A 79 11.64 -4.26 -8.32
CA ASP A 79 12.66 -4.43 -9.36
C ASP A 79 12.97 -5.93 -9.50
N GLY A 80 12.53 -6.53 -10.61
CA GLY A 80 12.54 -7.97 -10.83
C GLY A 80 11.73 -8.75 -9.78
N HIS A 81 12.39 -9.19 -8.71
CA HIS A 81 11.77 -9.89 -7.58
C HIS A 81 11.98 -9.20 -6.23
N ALA A 82 12.76 -8.12 -6.21
CA ALA A 82 13.13 -7.41 -5.01
C ALA A 82 12.14 -6.28 -4.73
N LEU A 83 11.72 -6.14 -3.48
CA LEU A 83 11.07 -4.92 -3.01
C LEU A 83 12.14 -3.84 -2.83
N VAL A 84 12.08 -2.78 -3.64
CA VAL A 84 13.06 -1.68 -3.60
C VAL A 84 12.53 -0.41 -2.96
N GLY A 85 11.21 -0.31 -2.76
CA GLY A 85 10.61 0.84 -2.10
C GLY A 85 9.09 0.78 -2.03
N ILE A 86 8.50 1.92 -1.66
CA ILE A 86 7.06 2.15 -1.67
C ILE A 86 6.82 3.55 -2.21
N VAL A 87 5.83 3.71 -3.07
CA VAL A 87 5.37 5.02 -3.53
C VAL A 87 3.99 5.31 -2.94
N ALA A 88 3.83 6.50 -2.35
CA ALA A 88 2.56 6.98 -1.85
C ALA A 88 1.91 7.96 -2.82
N LEU A 89 0.58 7.95 -2.90
CA LEU A 89 -0.19 8.88 -3.71
C LEU A 89 0.25 10.34 -3.46
N ALA A 90 0.40 10.72 -2.20
CA ALA A 90 0.81 12.08 -1.80
C ALA A 90 2.19 12.51 -2.32
N GLU A 91 3.03 11.57 -2.75
CA GLU A 91 4.33 11.85 -3.37
C GLU A 91 4.17 11.98 -4.88
N VAL A 92 3.38 11.10 -5.50
CA VAL A 92 3.07 11.14 -6.95
C VAL A 92 2.38 12.44 -7.32
N THR A 93 1.46 12.92 -6.48
CA THR A 93 0.74 14.19 -6.72
C THR A 93 1.65 15.41 -6.74
N LYS A 94 2.82 15.37 -6.07
CA LYS A 94 3.81 16.46 -6.13
C LYS A 94 4.58 16.50 -7.45
N ALA A 95 4.59 15.40 -8.19
CA ALA A 95 5.28 15.28 -9.46
C ALA A 95 4.39 15.57 -10.68
N LEU A 96 3.11 15.90 -10.46
CA LEU A 96 2.09 16.01 -11.51
C LEU A 96 1.34 17.34 -11.48
N PRO A 97 0.70 17.73 -12.60
CA PRO A 97 -0.19 18.90 -12.63
C PRO A 97 -1.45 18.70 -11.77
N ASP A 98 -1.93 19.77 -11.13
CA ASP A 98 -3.04 19.75 -10.16
C ASP A 98 -4.34 19.10 -10.70
N THR A 99 -4.63 19.24 -12.00
CA THR A 99 -5.87 18.70 -12.60
C THR A 99 -5.94 17.18 -12.57
N THR A 100 -4.81 16.49 -12.76
CA THR A 100 -4.75 15.01 -12.73
C THR A 100 -4.91 14.46 -11.31
N VAL A 101 -4.56 15.25 -10.30
CA VAL A 101 -4.67 14.86 -8.88
C VAL A 101 -6.12 14.87 -8.40
N GLY A 102 -6.91 15.87 -8.81
CA GLY A 102 -8.31 16.01 -8.43
C GLY A 102 -9.15 14.80 -8.81
N ASP A 103 -9.10 14.40 -10.09
CA ASP A 103 -9.87 13.26 -10.63
C ASP A 103 -9.55 11.94 -9.90
N LEU A 104 -8.28 11.74 -9.52
CA LEU A 104 -7.87 10.55 -8.78
C LEU A 104 -8.37 10.56 -7.33
N ILE A 105 -8.30 11.71 -6.65
CA ILE A 105 -8.80 11.81 -5.29
C ILE A 105 -10.30 11.48 -5.28
N ASP A 106 -11.07 12.05 -6.20
CA ASP A 106 -12.50 11.77 -6.33
C ASP A 106 -12.77 10.28 -6.54
N THR A 107 -11.98 9.61 -7.38
CA THR A 107 -12.08 8.16 -7.61
C THR A 107 -11.76 7.34 -6.36
N LEU A 108 -10.83 7.80 -5.53
CA LEU A 108 -10.38 7.12 -4.30
C LEU A 108 -11.19 7.48 -3.05
N THR A 109 -12.01 8.52 -3.09
CA THR A 109 -12.90 8.95 -1.99
C THR A 109 -14.38 8.68 -2.27
N SER A 110 -14.74 8.29 -3.49
CA SER A 110 -16.08 7.85 -3.84
C SER A 110 -16.34 6.44 -3.29
N ASP A 111 -16.53 6.35 -1.97
CA ASP A 111 -17.21 5.26 -1.23
C ASP A 111 -17.72 5.80 0.13
#